data_AF-A0A957REZ3-F1
#
_entry.id   AF-A0A957REZ3-F1
#
_cell.length_a   1.000
_cell.length_b   1.000
_cell.length_c   1.000
_cell.angle_alpha   90.00
_cell.angle_beta   90.00
_cell.angle_gamma   90.00
#
_symmetry.space_group_name_H-M   'P 1'
#
loop_
_entity.id
_entity.type
_entity.pdbx_description
1 polymer ?
#
loop_
_entity_poly.entity_id
_entity_poly.type
_entity_poly.pdbx_seq_one_letter_code
_entity_poly.pdbx_strand_id
1 'polypeptide(L)'
;MGEVITFWVPWTLIMLALAVLFWPGRGLFWRQRRSKEERERIQVEDALKYLYFCEREQRRPTVAGIAGRMQVSENRAAHISQELQEMGFAVMQGDVIKLTGDGRAYALHIVRAHRLWERHLADETGYAEREWHARAEQAEHSLTPEEADALAARLRNPLRDPHGDPIPTATGEMVNEHGQLVTALEPGRSGRILHLEDEPEGLYAQLVAEGFYPGMIIEMVDQSSDRVRVWADGNEVVLAPLTASLISVQPMSMREELIVEGAETLADLEPPEMGRIISLSPRCRGVERRRFLDLGFVPGTEIAAEMISPGGEPTAYRVRDTLIALRKNQAGMILVERVEG
;
A
#
# COMPACT_ATOMS: atom_id res chain seq x y z
N MET A 1 36.95 32.25 57.04
CA MET A 1 35.90 32.42 56.00
C MET A 1 36.11 31.52 54.77
N GLY A 2 37.34 31.17 54.37
CA GLY A 2 37.59 30.32 53.19
C GLY A 2 37.16 28.84 53.32
N GLU A 3 37.27 28.23 54.50
CA GLU A 3 36.96 26.80 54.70
C GLU A 3 35.46 26.47 54.67
N VAL A 4 34.61 27.45 54.98
CA VAL A 4 33.16 27.27 54.89
C VAL A 4 32.74 27.23 53.42
N ILE A 5 33.39 27.97 52.52
CA ILE A 5 32.97 28.02 51.12
C ILE A 5 33.29 26.70 50.40
N THR A 6 34.45 26.09 50.67
CA THR A 6 34.85 24.81 50.06
C THR A 6 33.98 23.62 50.47
N PHE A 7 33.35 23.66 51.65
CA PHE A 7 32.48 22.58 52.12
C PHE A 7 31.12 22.55 51.40
N TRP A 8 30.55 23.70 51.04
CA TRP A 8 29.20 23.78 50.46
C TRP A 8 29.16 23.71 48.92
N VAL A 9 30.26 23.99 48.24
CA VAL A 9 30.38 23.87 46.78
C VAL A 9 30.05 22.46 46.25
N PRO A 10 30.55 21.34 46.81
CA PRO A 10 30.18 20.01 46.33
C PRO A 10 28.69 19.69 46.54
N TRP A 11 28.11 20.09 47.67
CA TRP A 11 26.69 19.87 47.94
C TRP A 11 25.77 20.68 47.02
N THR A 12 26.14 21.91 46.71
CA THR A 12 25.39 22.74 45.75
C THR A 12 25.47 22.19 44.33
N LEU A 13 26.63 21.69 43.88
CA LEU A 13 26.77 21.00 42.59
C LEU A 13 25.94 19.71 42.53
N ILE A 14 25.91 18.92 43.60
CA ILE A 14 25.07 17.72 43.70
C ILE A 14 23.58 18.09 43.63
N MET A 15 23.16 19.12 44.37
CA MET A 15 21.77 19.59 44.34
C MET A 15 21.37 20.10 42.94
N LEU A 16 22.27 20.81 42.25
CA LEU A 16 22.04 21.28 40.87
C LEU A 16 21.97 20.10 39.88
N ALA A 17 22.83 19.09 40.04
CA ALA A 17 22.81 17.88 39.23
C ALA A 17 21.52 17.07 39.47
N LEU A 18 21.09 16.91 40.73
CA LEU A 18 19.81 16.25 41.08
C LEU A 18 18.62 17.05 40.54
N ALA A 19 18.66 18.38 40.63
CA ALA A 19 17.61 19.23 40.07
C ALA A 19 17.50 19.06 38.55
N VAL A 20 18.61 18.98 37.81
CA VAL A 20 18.62 18.70 36.36
C VAL A 20 18.15 17.26 36.07
N LEU A 21 18.57 16.28 36.86
CA LEU A 21 18.22 14.87 36.67
C LEU A 21 16.73 14.60 36.88
N PHE A 22 16.15 15.22 37.92
CA PHE A 22 14.75 15.01 38.34
C PHE A 22 13.82 16.18 37.99
N TRP A 23 14.26 17.15 37.18
CA TRP A 23 13.44 18.30 36.80
C TRP A 23 12.11 17.84 36.20
N PRO A 24 10.94 18.22 36.77
CA PRO A 24 9.65 17.77 36.28
C PRO A 24 9.46 18.03 34.79
N GLY A 25 9.12 16.98 34.02
CA GLY A 25 8.82 17.09 32.59
C GLY A 25 10.01 17.33 31.65
N ARG A 26 11.23 17.59 32.13
CA ARG A 26 12.43 17.79 31.27
C ARG A 26 13.69 17.06 31.73
N GLY A 27 13.75 16.65 32.99
CA GLY A 27 14.90 15.95 33.55
C GLY A 27 15.10 14.56 32.97
N LEU A 28 16.34 14.07 33.04
CA LEU A 28 16.73 12.78 32.46
C LEU A 28 15.89 11.62 33.00
N PHE A 29 15.55 11.63 34.29
CA PHE A 29 14.68 10.63 34.91
C PHE A 29 13.30 10.59 34.26
N TRP A 30 12.66 11.75 34.06
CA TRP A 30 11.34 11.87 33.43
C TRP A 30 11.36 11.51 31.96
N ARG A 31 12.47 11.78 31.26
CA ARG A 31 12.67 11.36 29.87
C ARG A 31 12.81 9.83 29.77
N GLN A 32 13.60 9.23 30.66
CA GLN A 32 13.79 7.79 30.68
C GLN A 32 12.52 7.04 31.09
N ARG A 33 11.77 7.57 32.06
CA ARG A 33 10.47 7.04 32.47
C ARG A 33 9.44 7.10 31.33
N ARG A 34 9.24 8.26 30.70
CA ARG A 34 8.32 8.39 29.55
C ARG A 34 8.69 7.46 28.41
N SER A 35 9.99 7.37 28.09
CA SER A 35 10.47 6.46 27.05
C SER A 35 10.22 4.99 27.38
N LYS A 36 10.21 4.61 28.67
CA LYS A 36 9.84 3.26 29.09
C LYS A 36 8.34 3.02 28.92
N GLU A 37 7.51 3.93 29.41
CA GLU A 37 6.04 3.86 29.30
C GLU A 37 5.60 3.80 27.82
N GLU A 38 6.22 4.61 26.94
CA GLU A 38 5.97 4.60 25.50
C GLU A 38 6.35 3.27 24.84
N ARG A 39 7.51 2.71 25.17
CA ARG A 39 7.91 1.37 24.68
C ARG A 39 6.96 0.27 25.12
N GLU A 40 6.51 0.32 26.37
CA GLU A 40 5.54 -0.66 26.90
C GLU A 40 4.21 -0.54 26.16
N ARG A 41 3.74 0.68 25.88
CA ARG A 41 2.54 0.92 25.07
C ARG A 41 2.67 0.37 23.66
N ILE A 42 3.77 0.70 22.96
CA ILE A 42 4.03 0.22 21.59
C ILE A 42 4.02 -1.31 21.54
N GLN A 43 4.61 -1.99 22.52
CA GLN A 43 4.58 -3.45 22.59
C GLN A 43 3.15 -4.03 22.70
N VAL A 44 2.29 -3.39 23.48
CA VAL A 44 0.87 -3.79 23.57
C VAL A 44 0.16 -3.56 22.24
N GLU A 45 0.44 -2.44 21.57
CA GLU A 45 -0.12 -2.10 20.26
C GLU A 45 0.34 -3.07 19.16
N ASP A 46 1.62 -3.42 19.12
CA ASP A 46 2.17 -4.43 18.21
C ASP A 46 1.56 -5.82 18.45
N ALA A 47 1.34 -6.18 19.72
CA ALA A 47 0.65 -7.42 20.06
C ALA A 47 -0.80 -7.42 19.57
N LEU A 48 -1.54 -6.31 19.70
CA LEU A 48 -2.89 -6.17 19.14
C LEU A 48 -2.89 -6.36 17.63
N LYS A 49 -1.96 -5.68 16.92
CA LYS A 49 -1.77 -5.79 15.47
C LYS A 49 -1.52 -7.25 15.07
N TYR A 50 -0.60 -7.93 15.77
CA TYR A 50 -0.30 -9.35 15.54
C TYR A 50 -1.52 -10.27 15.77
N LEU A 51 -2.23 -10.11 16.88
CA LEU A 51 -3.41 -10.92 17.20
C LEU A 51 -4.51 -10.76 16.14
N TYR A 52 -4.69 -9.54 15.63
CA TYR A 52 -5.63 -9.26 14.55
C TYR A 52 -5.27 -10.00 13.26
N PHE A 53 -4.01 -9.96 12.82
CA PHE A 53 -3.56 -10.70 11.64
C PHE A 53 -3.67 -12.21 11.83
N CYS A 54 -3.37 -12.74 13.02
CA CYS A 54 -3.61 -14.15 13.33
C CYS A 54 -5.08 -14.54 13.13
N GLU A 55 -6.02 -13.71 13.60
CA GLU A 55 -7.44 -13.98 13.41
C GLU A 55 -7.86 -13.92 11.94
N ARG A 56 -7.38 -12.92 11.19
CA ARG A 56 -7.64 -12.75 9.75
C ARG A 56 -7.19 -13.97 8.95
N GLU A 57 -6.02 -14.51 9.30
CA GLU A 57 -5.40 -15.66 8.64
C GLU A 57 -5.81 -17.01 9.25
N GLN A 58 -6.76 -17.02 10.19
CA GLN A 58 -7.23 -18.22 10.91
C GLN A 58 -6.10 -19.01 11.60
N ARG A 59 -5.03 -18.31 12.00
CA ARG A 59 -3.93 -18.85 12.81
C ARG A 59 -4.32 -18.86 14.28
N ARG A 60 -3.63 -19.69 15.07
CA ARG A 60 -3.81 -19.79 16.53
C ARG A 60 -2.89 -18.81 17.27
N PRO A 61 -3.40 -17.70 17.81
CA PRO A 61 -2.60 -16.78 18.62
C PRO A 61 -2.34 -17.34 20.02
N THR A 62 -1.07 -17.52 20.36
CA THR A 62 -0.64 -18.00 21.69
C THR A 62 0.40 -17.06 22.28
N VAL A 63 0.68 -17.18 23.58
CA VAL A 63 1.75 -16.43 24.25
C VAL A 63 3.11 -16.68 23.59
N ALA A 64 3.38 -17.93 23.19
CA ALA A 64 4.60 -18.28 22.45
C ALA A 64 4.64 -17.63 21.06
N GLY A 65 3.47 -17.49 20.40
CA GLY A 65 3.34 -16.76 19.14
C GLY A 65 3.69 -15.27 19.27
N ILE A 66 3.20 -14.62 20.34
CA ILE A 66 3.57 -13.23 20.67
C ILE A 66 5.07 -13.12 20.92
N ALA A 67 5.64 -14.02 21.75
CA ALA A 67 7.07 -14.04 22.05
C ALA A 67 7.93 -14.13 20.77
N GLY A 68 7.56 -15.04 19.86
CA GLY A 68 8.24 -15.23 18.59
C GLY A 68 8.13 -14.03 17.65
N ARG A 69 6.92 -13.47 17.45
CA ARG A 69 6.73 -12.32 16.54
C ARG A 69 7.44 -11.07 17.05
N MET A 70 7.34 -10.80 18.34
CA MET A 70 7.90 -9.59 18.95
C MET A 70 9.37 -9.74 19.37
N GLN A 71 9.95 -10.93 19.20
CA GLN A 71 11.32 -11.26 19.62
C GLN A 71 11.59 -10.94 21.10
N VAL A 72 10.63 -11.27 21.97
CA VAL A 72 10.72 -11.09 23.43
C VAL A 72 10.72 -12.43 24.17
N SER A 73 11.09 -12.43 25.44
CA SER A 73 11.00 -13.64 26.27
C SER A 73 9.53 -14.04 26.51
N GLU A 74 9.27 -15.33 26.73
CA GLU A 74 7.93 -15.83 27.06
C GLU A 74 7.33 -15.14 28.29
N ASN A 75 8.15 -14.82 29.30
CA ASN A 75 7.70 -14.07 30.48
C ASN A 75 7.21 -12.65 30.12
N ARG A 76 7.89 -11.96 29.19
CA ARG A 76 7.45 -10.65 28.72
C ARG A 76 6.18 -10.76 27.88
N ALA A 77 6.09 -11.76 27.01
CA ALA A 77 4.88 -12.02 26.23
C ALA A 77 3.68 -12.36 27.12
N ALA A 78 3.88 -13.11 28.20
CA ALA A 78 2.86 -13.40 29.20
C ALA A 78 2.39 -12.12 29.91
N HIS A 79 3.31 -11.22 30.25
CA HIS A 79 2.97 -9.90 30.82
C HIS A 79 2.14 -9.05 29.85
N ILE A 80 2.55 -8.96 28.58
CA ILE A 80 1.79 -8.24 27.55
C ILE A 80 0.39 -8.85 27.39
N SER A 81 0.29 -10.19 27.41
CA SER A 81 -0.99 -10.89 27.33
C SER A 81 -1.89 -10.62 28.54
N GLN A 82 -1.31 -10.41 29.72
CA GLN A 82 -2.03 -10.01 30.92
C GLN A 82 -2.48 -8.55 30.82
N GLU A 83 -1.61 -7.62 30.39
CA GLU A 83 -1.96 -6.21 30.17
C GLU A 83 -3.12 -6.06 29.18
N LEU A 84 -3.10 -6.80 28.08
CA LEU A 84 -4.20 -6.83 27.10
C LEU A 84 -5.54 -7.27 27.72
N GLN A 85 -5.51 -8.23 28.64
CA GLN A 85 -6.71 -8.69 29.35
C GLN A 85 -7.20 -7.68 30.38
N GLU A 86 -6.29 -7.08 31.13
CA GLU A 86 -6.61 -6.03 32.12
C GLU A 86 -7.19 -4.78 31.46
N MET A 87 -6.73 -4.43 30.26
CA MET A 87 -7.29 -3.36 29.44
C MET A 87 -8.61 -3.72 28.74
N GLY A 88 -9.05 -4.98 28.81
CA GLY A 88 -10.27 -5.46 28.16
C GLY A 88 -10.16 -5.64 26.64
N PHE A 89 -8.95 -5.65 26.09
CA PHE A 89 -8.72 -5.81 24.65
C PHE A 89 -8.60 -7.26 24.20
N ALA A 90 -8.27 -8.18 25.11
CA ALA A 90 -8.19 -9.60 24.78
C ALA A 90 -8.74 -10.48 25.92
N VAL A 91 -9.06 -11.73 25.59
CA VAL A 91 -9.46 -12.77 26.53
C VAL A 91 -8.71 -14.06 26.24
N MET A 92 -8.32 -14.76 27.29
CA MET A 92 -7.75 -16.10 27.21
C MET A 92 -8.84 -17.17 27.09
N GLN A 93 -8.73 -18.06 26.11
CA GLN A 93 -9.55 -19.26 25.96
C GLN A 93 -8.63 -20.48 25.84
N GLY A 94 -8.35 -21.14 26.98
CA GLY A 94 -7.34 -22.19 27.03
C GLY A 94 -5.94 -21.58 26.85
N ASP A 95 -5.24 -21.94 25.78
CA ASP A 95 -3.93 -21.40 25.38
C ASP A 95 -4.03 -20.32 24.29
N VAL A 96 -5.26 -20.03 23.81
CA VAL A 96 -5.51 -19.10 22.71
C VAL A 96 -5.92 -17.73 23.24
N ILE A 97 -5.30 -16.68 22.69
CA ILE A 97 -5.60 -15.27 23.02
C ILE A 97 -6.55 -14.72 21.95
N LYS A 98 -7.78 -14.37 22.32
CA LYS A 98 -8.76 -13.79 21.38
C LYS A 98 -8.95 -12.31 21.65
N LEU A 99 -9.01 -11.51 20.58
CA LEU A 99 -9.39 -10.10 20.69
C LEU A 99 -10.85 -9.97 21.10
N THR A 100 -11.13 -8.95 21.92
CA THR A 100 -12.48 -8.44 22.15
C THR A 100 -12.89 -7.51 21.01
N GLY A 101 -14.13 -7.01 21.02
CA GLY A 101 -14.56 -5.98 20.06
C GLY A 101 -13.68 -4.72 20.14
N ASP A 102 -13.38 -4.26 21.35
CA ASP A 102 -12.55 -3.07 21.57
C ASP A 102 -11.09 -3.31 21.14
N GLY A 103 -10.54 -4.50 21.44
CA GLY A 103 -9.19 -4.86 21.00
C GLY A 103 -9.08 -4.95 19.48
N ARG A 104 -10.11 -5.47 18.80
CA ARG A 104 -10.18 -5.48 17.34
C ARG A 104 -10.25 -4.06 16.77
N ALA A 105 -11.09 -3.19 17.34
CA ALA A 105 -11.22 -1.81 16.89
C ALA A 105 -9.88 -1.06 17.04
N TYR A 106 -9.18 -1.26 18.16
CA TYR A 106 -7.86 -0.66 18.39
C TYR A 106 -6.81 -1.20 17.41
N ALA A 107 -6.76 -2.52 17.19
CA ALA A 107 -5.85 -3.13 16.21
C ALA A 107 -6.08 -2.57 14.80
N LEU A 108 -7.34 -2.42 14.39
CA LEU A 108 -7.72 -1.84 13.10
C LEU A 108 -7.32 -0.37 12.99
N HIS A 109 -7.39 0.41 14.08
CA HIS A 109 -6.86 1.79 14.11
C HIS A 109 -5.36 1.82 13.82
N ILE A 110 -4.57 0.95 14.46
CA ILE A 110 -3.12 0.86 14.21
C ILE A 110 -2.85 0.49 12.74
N VAL A 111 -3.56 -0.52 12.21
CA VAL A 111 -3.42 -0.93 10.80
C VAL A 111 -3.80 0.21 9.85
N ARG A 112 -4.88 0.96 10.15
CA ARG A 112 -5.28 2.15 9.39
C ARG A 112 -4.20 3.23 9.43
N ALA A 113 -3.65 3.53 10.60
CA ALA A 113 -2.59 4.51 10.76
C ALA A 113 -1.33 4.14 9.97
N HIS A 114 -0.89 2.88 10.05
CA HIS A 114 0.24 2.35 9.29
C HIS A 114 0.06 2.57 7.78
N ARG A 115 -1.05 2.06 7.23
CA ARG A 115 -1.34 2.11 5.79
C ARG A 115 -1.54 3.54 5.27
N LEU A 116 -2.10 4.44 6.09
CA LEU A 116 -2.20 5.86 5.76
C LEU A 116 -0.83 6.54 5.74
N TRP A 117 0.08 6.17 6.65
CA TRP A 117 1.45 6.65 6.63
C TRP A 117 2.20 6.19 5.38
N GLU A 118 2.12 4.91 5.02
CA GLU A 118 2.72 4.41 3.78
C GLU A 118 2.18 5.16 2.57
N ARG A 119 0.87 5.35 2.51
CA ARG A 119 0.24 6.13 1.44
C ARG A 119 0.74 7.57 1.38
N HIS A 120 0.85 8.24 2.51
CA HIS A 120 1.40 9.59 2.59
C HIS A 120 2.87 9.65 2.16
N LEU A 121 3.69 8.69 2.60
CA LEU A 121 5.10 8.61 2.24
C LEU A 121 5.27 8.45 0.73
N ALA A 122 4.48 7.56 0.12
CA ALA A 122 4.49 7.33 -1.32
C ALA A 122 4.02 8.55 -2.14
N ASP A 123 2.93 9.20 -1.72
CA ASP A 123 2.31 10.27 -2.51
C ASP A 123 2.96 11.65 -2.31
N GLU A 124 3.54 11.96 -1.13
CA GLU A 124 3.85 13.34 -0.74
C GLU A 124 5.33 13.61 -0.34
N THR A 125 6.19 12.60 -0.12
CA THR A 125 7.51 12.82 0.52
C THR A 125 8.74 12.50 -0.33
N GLY A 126 8.58 11.71 -1.41
CA GLY A 126 9.68 11.31 -2.29
C GLY A 126 10.67 10.30 -1.68
N TYR A 127 10.36 9.70 -0.53
CA TYR A 127 11.14 8.57 -0.01
C TYR A 127 11.09 7.38 -0.98
N ALA A 128 12.16 6.58 -0.99
CA ALA A 128 12.19 5.36 -1.77
C ALA A 128 11.17 4.35 -1.23
N GLU A 129 10.58 3.56 -2.13
CA GLU A 129 9.54 2.57 -1.82
C GLU A 129 9.94 1.59 -0.71
N ARG A 130 11.18 1.11 -0.74
CA ARG A 130 11.77 0.26 0.32
C ARG A 130 11.82 0.90 1.72
N GLU A 131 11.66 2.22 1.83
CA GLU A 131 11.67 2.92 3.11
C GLU A 131 10.28 3.17 3.69
N TRP A 132 9.20 2.97 2.91
CA TRP A 132 7.86 3.35 3.34
C TRP A 132 7.41 2.55 4.56
N HIS A 133 7.51 1.23 4.52
CA HIS A 133 7.13 0.34 5.62
C HIS A 133 7.85 0.69 6.93
N ALA A 134 9.19 0.72 6.90
CA ALA A 134 10.01 0.97 8.09
C ALA A 134 9.77 2.36 8.71
N ARG A 135 9.38 3.35 7.90
CA ARG A 135 9.02 4.70 8.39
C ARG A 135 7.59 4.75 8.90
N ALA A 136 6.66 4.06 8.25
CA ALA A 136 5.28 3.94 8.70
C ALA A 136 5.20 3.22 10.05
N GLU A 137 5.96 2.14 10.25
CA GLU A 137 6.06 1.41 11.52
C GLU A 137 6.50 2.32 12.68
N GLN A 138 7.41 3.26 12.43
CA GLN A 138 7.83 4.23 13.46
C GLN A 138 6.77 5.28 13.79
N ALA A 139 5.85 5.54 12.87
CA ALA A 139 4.88 6.64 12.96
C ALA A 139 3.45 6.18 13.28
N GLU A 140 3.10 4.91 13.05
CA GLU A 140 1.74 4.38 13.19
C GLU A 140 1.17 4.58 14.59
N HIS A 141 2.01 4.46 15.62
CA HIS A 141 1.65 4.61 17.03
C HIS A 141 1.43 6.07 17.46
N SER A 142 1.74 7.05 16.60
CA SER A 142 1.64 8.47 16.97
C SER A 142 0.28 9.10 16.68
N LEU A 143 -0.52 8.49 15.80
CA LEU A 143 -1.78 9.08 15.32
C LEU A 143 -2.94 8.75 16.25
N THR A 144 -3.66 9.79 16.70
CA THR A 144 -5.01 9.60 17.26
C THR A 144 -6.01 9.25 16.15
N PRO A 145 -7.21 8.72 16.48
CA PRO A 145 -8.27 8.48 15.49
C PRO A 145 -8.62 9.73 14.66
N GLU A 146 -8.70 10.89 15.30
CA GLU A 146 -9.01 12.16 14.63
C GLU A 146 -7.87 12.61 13.69
N GLU A 147 -6.62 12.40 14.08
CA GLU A 147 -5.46 12.70 13.23
C GLU A 147 -5.36 11.74 12.05
N ALA A 148 -5.68 10.45 12.25
CA ALA A 148 -5.78 9.48 11.17
C ALA A 148 -6.88 9.84 10.17
N ASP A 149 -8.04 10.32 10.64
CA ASP A 149 -9.11 10.80 9.77
C ASP A 149 -8.72 12.08 9.00
N ALA A 150 -8.02 13.00 9.65
CA ALA A 150 -7.48 14.18 8.98
C ALA A 150 -6.44 13.81 7.90
N LEU A 151 -5.56 12.83 8.18
CA LEU A 151 -4.59 12.31 7.22
C LEU A 151 -5.29 11.63 6.04
N ALA A 152 -6.29 10.77 6.31
CA ALA A 152 -7.09 10.13 5.28
C ALA A 152 -7.80 11.16 4.39
N ALA A 153 -8.41 12.20 4.97
CA ALA A 153 -9.07 13.25 4.22
C ALA A 153 -8.09 14.04 3.33
N ARG A 154 -6.88 14.34 3.83
CA ARG A 154 -5.82 14.99 3.05
C ARG A 154 -5.40 14.13 1.85
N LEU A 155 -5.31 12.82 2.04
CA LEU A 155 -5.01 11.84 0.99
C LEU A 155 -6.21 11.54 0.07
N ARG A 156 -7.33 12.26 0.22
CA ARG A 156 -8.58 12.08 -0.54
C ARG A 156 -9.26 10.73 -0.29
N ASN A 157 -9.25 10.28 0.95
CA ASN A 157 -9.88 9.04 1.45
C ASN A 157 -9.49 7.80 0.61
N PRO A 158 -8.18 7.46 0.57
CA PRO A 158 -7.71 6.31 -0.18
C PRO A 158 -8.30 5.02 0.40
N LEU A 159 -8.69 4.09 -0.49
CA LEU A 159 -9.20 2.77 -0.10
C LEU A 159 -8.10 1.73 0.08
N ARG A 160 -6.90 2.02 -0.43
CA ARG A 160 -5.73 1.12 -0.44
C ARG A 160 -4.45 1.91 -0.20
N ASP A 161 -3.46 1.25 0.38
CA ASP A 161 -2.11 1.77 0.51
C ASP A 161 -1.33 1.66 -0.84
N PRO A 162 -0.04 2.01 -0.89
CA PRO A 162 0.78 1.88 -2.09
C PRO A 162 1.02 0.45 -2.57
N HIS A 163 0.91 -0.54 -1.67
CA HIS A 163 1.14 -1.95 -1.92
C HIS A 163 -0.12 -2.68 -2.40
N GLY A 164 -1.29 -2.03 -2.24
CA GLY A 164 -2.59 -2.54 -2.67
C GLY A 164 -3.43 -3.08 -1.52
N ASP A 165 -2.96 -2.96 -0.30
CA ASP A 165 -3.57 -3.49 0.90
C ASP A 165 -4.74 -2.56 1.34
N PRO A 166 -5.92 -3.09 1.72
CA PRO A 166 -7.11 -2.26 1.94
C PRO A 166 -7.00 -1.40 3.21
N ILE A 167 -7.22 -0.10 3.13
CA ILE A 167 -7.18 0.77 4.31
C ILE A 167 -8.50 0.61 5.08
N PRO A 168 -8.48 0.16 6.36
CA PRO A 168 -9.69 0.13 7.18
C PRO A 168 -10.29 1.53 7.31
N THR A 169 -11.61 1.64 7.26
CA THR A 169 -12.34 2.88 7.58
C THR A 169 -12.27 3.19 9.09
N ALA A 170 -12.76 4.36 9.51
CA ALA A 170 -12.85 4.72 10.92
C ALA A 170 -13.70 3.74 11.75
N THR A 171 -14.66 3.04 11.13
CA THR A 171 -15.47 1.99 11.76
C THR A 171 -14.84 0.59 11.66
N GLY A 172 -13.69 0.47 11.00
CA GLY A 172 -12.98 -0.80 10.82
C GLY A 172 -13.44 -1.63 9.62
N GLU A 173 -14.33 -1.10 8.77
CA GLU A 173 -14.74 -1.77 7.53
C GLU A 173 -13.63 -1.69 6.48
N MET A 174 -13.45 -2.74 5.68
CA MET A 174 -12.49 -2.81 4.58
C MET A 174 -13.16 -3.33 3.30
N VAL A 175 -12.61 -2.95 2.15
CA VAL A 175 -13.00 -3.53 0.87
C VAL A 175 -12.52 -4.99 0.81
N ASN A 176 -13.46 -5.92 0.67
CA ASN A 176 -13.18 -7.36 0.55
C ASN A 176 -13.10 -7.78 -0.92
N GLU A 177 -12.01 -7.43 -1.58
CA GLU A 177 -11.67 -7.98 -2.89
C GLU A 177 -10.54 -8.98 -2.71
N HIS A 178 -10.88 -10.27 -2.83
CA HIS A 178 -9.91 -11.35 -2.75
C HIS A 178 -9.34 -11.60 -4.14
N GLY A 179 -8.05 -11.36 -4.30
CA GLY A 179 -7.29 -11.84 -5.45
C GLY A 179 -6.96 -13.32 -5.32
N GLN A 180 -6.45 -13.88 -6.41
CA GLN A 180 -5.67 -15.11 -6.37
C GLN A 180 -4.20 -14.78 -6.57
N LEU A 181 -3.30 -15.67 -6.15
CA LEU A 181 -1.89 -15.53 -6.50
C LEU A 181 -1.74 -15.56 -8.02
N VAL A 182 -0.78 -14.81 -8.59
CA VAL A 182 -0.50 -14.87 -10.02
C VAL A 182 -0.16 -16.29 -10.47
N THR A 183 0.44 -17.09 -9.58
CA THR A 183 0.76 -18.50 -9.82
C THR A 183 -0.47 -19.42 -9.94
N ALA A 184 -1.67 -18.91 -9.66
CA ALA A 184 -2.93 -19.60 -9.91
C ALA A 184 -3.62 -19.11 -11.20
N LEU A 185 -3.07 -18.12 -11.89
CA LEU A 185 -3.59 -17.61 -13.16
C LEU A 185 -3.21 -18.58 -14.30
N GLU A 186 -4.18 -19.02 -15.08
CA GLU A 186 -3.95 -19.94 -16.21
C GLU A 186 -3.16 -19.24 -17.33
N PRO A 187 -2.25 -19.94 -18.04
CA PRO A 187 -1.61 -19.42 -19.24
C PRO A 187 -2.62 -18.91 -20.28
N GLY A 188 -2.33 -17.75 -20.87
CA GLY A 188 -3.20 -17.00 -21.77
C GLY A 188 -4.24 -16.11 -21.09
N ARG A 189 -4.38 -16.16 -19.75
CA ARG A 189 -5.30 -15.27 -19.02
C ARG A 189 -4.63 -13.99 -18.58
N SER A 190 -5.43 -12.93 -18.54
CA SER A 190 -5.04 -11.65 -17.97
C SER A 190 -5.55 -11.45 -16.55
N GLY A 191 -4.76 -10.77 -15.72
CA GLY A 191 -5.14 -10.37 -14.37
C GLY A 191 -4.65 -8.97 -14.04
N ARG A 192 -5.42 -8.23 -13.25
CA ARG A 192 -4.99 -6.96 -12.67
C ARG A 192 -4.33 -7.24 -11.32
N ILE A 193 -3.09 -6.80 -11.12
CA ILE A 193 -2.42 -6.85 -9.82
C ILE A 193 -3.25 -6.08 -8.82
N LEU A 194 -3.70 -6.76 -7.77
CA LEU A 194 -4.42 -6.17 -6.65
C LEU A 194 -3.49 -5.76 -5.53
N HIS A 195 -2.50 -6.61 -5.23
CA HIS A 195 -1.62 -6.48 -4.08
C HIS A 195 -0.23 -7.04 -4.42
N LEU A 196 0.79 -6.39 -3.90
CA LEU A 196 2.18 -6.86 -3.88
C LEU A 196 2.62 -7.01 -2.42
N GLU A 197 3.00 -8.22 -2.02
CA GLU A 197 3.55 -8.46 -0.69
C GLU A 197 4.91 -7.75 -0.53
N ASP A 198 5.04 -6.96 0.53
CA ASP A 198 6.22 -6.16 0.88
C ASP A 198 7.30 -6.97 1.61
N GLU A 199 6.93 -8.12 2.18
CA GLU A 199 7.86 -9.08 2.79
C GLU A 199 8.01 -10.38 1.96
N PRO A 200 9.25 -10.88 1.76
CA PRO A 200 10.52 -10.32 2.22
C PRO A 200 11.05 -9.18 1.33
N GLU A 201 11.64 -8.14 1.94
CA GLU A 201 12.11 -6.90 1.29
C GLU A 201 12.94 -7.14 0.01
N GLY A 202 13.82 -8.15 0.03
CA GLY A 202 14.69 -8.45 -1.11
C GLY A 202 13.94 -8.93 -2.36
N LEU A 203 12.87 -9.71 -2.19
CA LEU A 203 12.04 -10.17 -3.31
C LEU A 203 11.08 -9.07 -3.78
N TYR A 204 10.54 -8.30 -2.83
CA TYR A 204 9.72 -7.14 -3.15
C TYR A 204 10.50 -6.09 -3.97
N ALA A 205 11.74 -5.76 -3.55
CA ALA A 205 12.60 -4.85 -4.27
C ALA A 205 12.89 -5.30 -5.72
N GLN A 206 12.95 -6.62 -5.96
CA GLN A 206 13.08 -7.17 -7.31
C GLN A 206 11.81 -6.87 -8.14
N LEU A 207 10.62 -7.09 -7.59
CA LEU A 207 9.36 -6.78 -8.29
C LEU A 207 9.24 -5.30 -8.65
N VAL A 208 9.61 -4.42 -7.73
CA VAL A 208 9.64 -2.97 -7.96
C VAL A 208 10.64 -2.60 -9.06
N ALA A 209 11.84 -3.22 -9.06
CA ALA A 209 12.85 -2.98 -10.08
C ALA A 209 12.41 -3.44 -11.49
N GLU A 210 11.62 -4.52 -11.58
CA GLU A 210 10.97 -4.97 -12.82
C GLU A 210 9.74 -4.12 -13.20
N GLY A 211 9.37 -3.14 -12.37
CA GLY A 211 8.30 -2.17 -12.65
C GLY A 211 6.89 -2.65 -12.29
N PHE A 212 6.73 -3.72 -11.50
CA PHE A 212 5.41 -4.15 -11.03
C PHE A 212 4.85 -3.17 -10.00
N TYR A 213 3.55 -2.88 -10.10
CA TYR A 213 2.82 -2.05 -9.14
C TYR A 213 1.33 -2.45 -9.08
N PRO A 214 0.61 -2.16 -7.98
CA PRO A 214 -0.81 -2.42 -7.88
C PRO A 214 -1.64 -1.69 -8.94
N GLY A 215 -2.58 -2.40 -9.56
CA GLY A 215 -3.38 -1.95 -10.69
C GLY A 215 -2.77 -2.24 -12.06
N MET A 216 -1.50 -2.67 -12.13
CA MET A 216 -0.89 -3.14 -13.37
C MET A 216 -1.65 -4.38 -13.89
N ILE A 217 -1.91 -4.45 -15.19
CA ILE A 217 -2.45 -5.66 -15.83
C ILE A 217 -1.29 -6.58 -16.22
N ILE A 218 -1.41 -7.88 -16.08
CA ILE A 218 -0.39 -8.82 -16.54
C ILE A 218 -1.10 -9.98 -17.22
N GLU A 219 -0.45 -10.55 -18.23
CA GLU A 219 -0.91 -11.77 -18.88
C GLU A 219 0.02 -12.91 -18.50
N MET A 220 -0.54 -14.05 -18.09
CA MET A 220 0.25 -15.25 -17.87
C MET A 220 0.67 -15.82 -19.22
N VAL A 221 1.96 -15.82 -19.53
CA VAL A 221 2.47 -16.44 -20.77
C VAL A 221 2.62 -17.95 -20.56
N ASP A 222 3.26 -18.34 -19.46
CA ASP A 222 3.58 -19.73 -19.16
C ASP A 222 4.00 -19.89 -17.70
N GLN A 223 3.79 -21.09 -17.15
CA GLN A 223 4.14 -21.42 -15.78
C GLN A 223 4.70 -22.84 -15.69
N SER A 224 5.85 -22.97 -15.03
CA SER A 224 6.48 -24.24 -14.69
C SER A 224 6.91 -24.26 -13.23
N SER A 225 7.48 -25.38 -12.77
CA SER A 225 8.00 -25.52 -11.40
C SER A 225 9.22 -24.66 -11.10
N ASP A 226 9.92 -24.16 -12.13
CA ASP A 226 11.17 -23.39 -12.01
C ASP A 226 11.02 -21.91 -12.40
N ARG A 227 9.97 -21.53 -13.13
CA ARG A 227 9.76 -20.15 -13.60
C ARG A 227 8.29 -19.83 -13.84
N VAL A 228 7.96 -18.56 -13.73
CA VAL A 228 6.69 -17.96 -14.14
C VAL A 228 7.02 -16.90 -15.16
N ARG A 229 6.38 -16.94 -16.33
CA ARG A 229 6.59 -15.98 -17.41
C ARG A 229 5.32 -15.17 -17.57
N VAL A 230 5.44 -13.87 -17.38
CA VAL A 230 4.32 -12.93 -17.50
C VAL A 230 4.64 -11.87 -18.52
N TRP A 231 3.63 -11.44 -19.26
CA TRP A 231 3.74 -10.24 -20.09
C TRP A 231 3.29 -9.03 -19.28
N ALA A 232 4.21 -8.10 -19.07
CA ALA A 232 4.00 -6.88 -18.30
C ALA A 232 4.64 -5.71 -19.04
N ASP A 233 3.95 -4.57 -19.12
CA ASP A 233 4.43 -3.31 -19.71
C ASP A 233 5.04 -3.41 -21.13
N GLY A 234 4.60 -4.40 -21.92
CA GLY A 234 5.06 -4.58 -23.29
C GLY A 234 6.31 -5.43 -23.45
N ASN A 235 6.78 -6.07 -22.37
CA ASN A 235 7.85 -7.05 -22.38
C ASN A 235 7.48 -8.32 -21.60
N GLU A 236 8.15 -9.43 -21.93
CA GLU A 236 8.08 -10.66 -21.16
C GLU A 236 9.03 -10.54 -19.97
N VAL A 237 8.52 -10.81 -18.76
CA VAL A 237 9.28 -10.84 -17.51
C VAL A 237 9.25 -12.26 -16.96
N VAL A 238 10.44 -12.75 -16.59
CA VAL A 238 10.61 -14.10 -16.03
C VAL A 238 10.87 -13.99 -14.54
N LEU A 239 9.96 -14.55 -13.75
CA LEU A 239 10.02 -14.54 -12.29
C LEU A 239 10.29 -15.95 -11.76
N ALA A 240 11.02 -16.03 -10.66
CA ALA A 240 11.04 -17.26 -9.87
C ALA A 240 9.65 -17.49 -9.23
N PRO A 241 9.20 -18.75 -9.03
CA PRO A 241 7.88 -19.03 -8.45
C PRO A 241 7.65 -18.36 -7.08
N LEU A 242 8.69 -18.24 -6.27
CA LEU A 242 8.63 -17.56 -4.98
C LEU A 242 8.39 -16.05 -5.14
N THR A 243 9.10 -15.39 -6.05
CA THR A 243 8.89 -13.97 -6.38
C THR A 243 7.49 -13.73 -6.95
N ALA A 244 7.04 -14.63 -7.83
CA ALA A 244 5.68 -14.57 -8.39
C ALA A 244 4.61 -14.74 -7.30
N SER A 245 4.83 -15.58 -6.28
CA SER A 245 3.87 -15.77 -5.19
C SER A 245 3.61 -14.53 -4.32
N LEU A 246 4.42 -13.48 -4.45
CA LEU A 246 4.18 -12.18 -3.80
C LEU A 246 3.19 -11.30 -4.57
N ILE A 247 2.78 -11.71 -5.78
CA ILE A 247 1.83 -10.96 -6.61
C ILE A 247 0.44 -11.60 -6.48
N SER A 248 -0.52 -10.83 -6.00
CA SER A 248 -1.94 -11.18 -6.04
C SER A 248 -2.63 -10.44 -7.18
N VAL A 249 -3.46 -11.14 -7.94
CA VAL A 249 -4.19 -10.63 -9.09
C VAL A 249 -5.69 -10.88 -8.99
N GLN A 250 -6.47 -9.96 -9.55
CA GLN A 250 -7.86 -10.19 -9.93
C GLN A 250 -7.88 -10.68 -11.38
N PRO A 251 -8.28 -11.92 -11.67
CA PRO A 251 -8.46 -12.37 -13.05
C PRO A 251 -9.48 -11.48 -13.77
N MET A 252 -9.18 -11.11 -15.00
CA MET A 252 -10.08 -10.30 -15.83
C MET A 252 -11.14 -11.20 -16.46
N SER A 253 -12.34 -10.65 -16.69
CA SER A 253 -13.40 -11.38 -17.36
C SER A 253 -13.07 -11.60 -18.84
N MET A 254 -13.56 -12.69 -19.42
CA MET A 254 -13.39 -12.98 -20.85
C MET A 254 -13.94 -11.84 -21.75
N ARG A 255 -14.94 -11.09 -21.29
CA ARG A 255 -15.43 -9.88 -22.00
C ARG A 255 -14.37 -8.79 -22.03
N GLU A 256 -13.68 -8.56 -20.92
CA GLU A 256 -12.58 -7.59 -20.86
C GLU A 256 -11.38 -8.07 -21.70
N GLU A 257 -11.10 -9.37 -21.76
CA GLU A 257 -10.06 -9.94 -22.63
C GLU A 257 -10.42 -9.77 -24.13
N LEU A 258 -11.65 -10.11 -24.52
CA LEU A 258 -12.13 -9.99 -25.91
C LEU A 258 -12.19 -8.54 -26.41
N ILE A 259 -12.55 -7.59 -25.54
CA ILE A 259 -12.47 -6.15 -25.85
C ILE A 259 -11.04 -5.77 -26.25
N VAL A 260 -10.03 -6.47 -25.75
CA VAL A 260 -8.63 -6.13 -25.98
C VAL A 260 -8.08 -6.78 -27.25
N GLU A 261 -8.47 -8.03 -27.52
CA GLU A 261 -8.03 -8.74 -28.72
C GLU A 261 -8.73 -8.29 -30.00
N GLY A 262 -9.99 -7.85 -29.93
CA GLY A 262 -10.83 -7.61 -31.11
C GLY A 262 -11.23 -6.16 -31.38
N ALA A 263 -10.80 -5.18 -30.57
CA ALA A 263 -11.23 -3.80 -30.75
C ALA A 263 -10.34 -3.05 -31.75
N GLU A 264 -10.99 -2.28 -32.63
CA GLU A 264 -10.34 -1.25 -33.44
C GLU A 264 -9.73 -0.19 -32.52
N THR A 265 -8.63 0.40 -32.96
CA THR A 265 -7.94 1.43 -32.20
C THR A 265 -8.18 2.79 -32.83
N LEU A 266 -7.94 3.85 -32.06
CA LEU A 266 -8.02 5.21 -32.57
C LEU A 266 -7.04 5.45 -33.73
N ALA A 267 -5.94 4.69 -33.80
CA ALA A 267 -5.00 4.74 -34.92
C ALA A 267 -5.58 4.18 -36.23
N ASP A 268 -6.68 3.45 -36.18
CA ASP A 268 -7.36 2.86 -37.35
C ASP A 268 -8.47 3.75 -37.90
N LEU A 269 -8.73 4.92 -37.28
CA LEU A 269 -9.66 5.92 -37.80
C LEU A 269 -8.94 6.85 -38.78
N GLU A 270 -9.50 7.01 -39.98
CA GLU A 270 -9.04 7.99 -40.97
C GLU A 270 -9.95 9.22 -40.94
N PRO A 271 -9.43 10.46 -41.03
CA PRO A 271 -10.31 11.63 -41.10
C PRO A 271 -11.28 11.56 -42.29
N PRO A 272 -12.58 11.90 -42.14
CA PRO A 272 -13.23 12.52 -40.97
C PRO A 272 -13.97 11.53 -40.05
N GLU A 273 -13.49 10.29 -39.92
CA GLU A 273 -14.18 9.25 -39.15
C GLU A 273 -14.25 9.57 -37.66
N MET A 274 -15.33 9.08 -37.04
CA MET A 274 -15.58 9.20 -35.62
C MET A 274 -15.56 7.83 -34.95
N GLY A 275 -15.11 7.81 -33.70
CA GLY A 275 -15.18 6.65 -32.84
C GLY A 275 -15.58 7.03 -31.42
N ARG A 276 -16.25 6.11 -30.74
CA ARG A 276 -16.52 6.21 -29.31
C ARG A 276 -15.51 5.36 -28.57
N ILE A 277 -14.85 5.94 -27.56
CA ILE A 277 -13.90 5.22 -26.74
C ILE A 277 -14.62 4.12 -25.97
N ILE A 278 -14.20 2.87 -26.16
CA ILE A 278 -14.66 1.73 -25.36
C ILE A 278 -13.83 1.68 -24.08
N SER A 279 -12.50 1.67 -24.24
CA SER A 279 -11.55 1.59 -23.14
C SER A 279 -10.15 1.98 -23.61
N LEU A 280 -9.25 2.24 -22.67
CA LEU A 280 -7.82 2.27 -22.98
C LEU A 280 -7.30 0.84 -22.96
N SER A 281 -6.51 0.46 -23.96
CA SER A 281 -5.84 -0.83 -24.03
C SER A 281 -5.16 -1.15 -22.69
N PRO A 282 -5.16 -2.42 -22.23
CA PRO A 282 -4.37 -2.86 -21.10
C PRO A 282 -2.87 -2.60 -21.23
N ARG A 283 -2.39 -2.36 -22.46
CA ARG A 283 -1.01 -1.93 -22.75
C ARG A 283 -0.76 -0.46 -22.40
N CYS A 284 -1.82 0.35 -22.30
CA CYS A 284 -1.75 1.76 -21.95
C CYS A 284 -1.69 1.95 -20.43
N ARG A 285 -0.50 2.30 -19.92
CA ARG A 285 -0.17 2.28 -18.48
C ARG A 285 0.54 3.55 -18.01
N GLY A 286 0.73 3.63 -16.69
CA GLY A 286 1.56 4.65 -16.03
C GLY A 286 1.17 6.10 -16.35
N VAL A 287 2.19 6.93 -16.57
CA VAL A 287 2.04 8.37 -16.86
C VAL A 287 1.22 8.60 -18.13
N GLU A 288 1.36 7.74 -19.14
CA GLU A 288 0.62 7.87 -20.39
C GLU A 288 -0.88 7.63 -20.20
N ARG A 289 -1.26 6.57 -19.47
CA ARG A 289 -2.65 6.33 -19.10
C ARG A 289 -3.25 7.50 -18.32
N ARG A 290 -2.53 7.99 -17.31
CA ARG A 290 -2.96 9.15 -16.51
C ARG A 290 -3.17 10.37 -17.39
N ARG A 291 -2.19 10.66 -18.26
CA ARG A 291 -2.25 11.75 -19.24
C ARG A 291 -3.47 11.62 -20.17
N PHE A 292 -3.77 10.43 -20.68
CA PHE A 292 -4.96 10.23 -21.51
C PHE A 292 -6.26 10.46 -20.74
N LEU A 293 -6.36 9.97 -19.50
CA LEU A 293 -7.52 10.23 -18.66
C LEU A 293 -7.67 11.74 -18.37
N ASP A 294 -6.58 12.42 -18.04
CA ASP A 294 -6.55 13.88 -17.79
C ASP A 294 -6.92 14.68 -19.05
N LEU A 295 -6.54 14.20 -20.24
CA LEU A 295 -6.89 14.79 -21.53
C LEU A 295 -8.31 14.42 -22.01
N GLY A 296 -9.05 13.62 -21.25
CA GLY A 296 -10.45 13.30 -21.52
C GLY A 296 -10.69 12.04 -22.37
N PHE A 297 -9.68 11.20 -22.58
CA PHE A 297 -9.83 9.91 -23.25
C PHE A 297 -10.41 8.86 -22.29
N VAL A 298 -11.69 9.01 -21.97
CA VAL A 298 -12.44 8.12 -21.05
C VAL A 298 -13.52 7.33 -21.79
N PRO A 299 -13.86 6.11 -21.32
CA PRO A 299 -14.94 5.31 -21.89
C PRO A 299 -16.23 6.11 -22.13
N GLY A 300 -16.86 5.90 -23.28
CA GLY A 300 -18.06 6.59 -23.73
C GLY A 300 -17.83 7.94 -24.41
N THR A 301 -16.59 8.47 -24.42
CA THR A 301 -16.29 9.75 -25.09
C THR A 301 -16.22 9.57 -26.60
N GLU A 302 -16.91 10.43 -27.34
CA GLU A 302 -16.82 10.50 -28.80
C GLU A 302 -15.60 11.32 -29.22
N ILE A 303 -14.85 10.79 -30.19
CA ILE A 303 -13.63 11.36 -30.73
C ILE A 303 -13.70 11.35 -32.25
N ALA A 304 -13.29 12.45 -32.88
CA ALA A 304 -13.17 12.55 -34.33
C ALA A 304 -11.70 12.62 -34.74
N ALA A 305 -11.30 11.85 -35.76
CA ALA A 305 -10.04 12.05 -36.45
C ALA A 305 -10.20 13.27 -37.37
N GLU A 306 -9.45 14.36 -37.13
CA GLU A 306 -9.61 15.59 -37.91
C GLU A 306 -8.59 15.75 -39.01
N MET A 307 -7.31 15.52 -38.70
CA MET A 307 -6.24 15.72 -39.66
C MET A 307 -5.05 14.83 -39.38
N ILE A 308 -4.48 14.30 -40.45
CA ILE A 308 -3.19 13.61 -40.43
C ILE A 308 -2.13 14.63 -40.85
N SER A 309 -1.02 14.69 -40.12
CA SER A 309 0.09 15.57 -40.48
C SER A 309 0.61 15.23 -41.90
N PRO A 310 1.16 16.19 -42.67
CA PRO A 310 1.64 15.92 -44.04
C PRO A 310 2.67 14.79 -44.15
N GLY A 311 3.41 14.50 -43.08
CA GLY A 311 4.36 13.38 -42.98
C GLY A 311 3.75 12.05 -42.52
N GLY A 312 2.43 11.94 -42.39
CA GLY A 312 1.72 10.72 -41.97
C GLY A 312 1.53 10.57 -40.46
N GLU A 313 2.31 11.25 -39.63
CA GLU A 313 2.16 11.28 -38.16
C GLU A 313 2.63 12.63 -37.57
N PRO A 314 2.08 13.09 -36.43
CA PRO A 314 0.94 12.55 -35.68
C PRO A 314 -0.42 12.87 -36.33
N THR A 315 -1.46 12.16 -35.88
CA THR A 315 -2.86 12.47 -36.22
C THR A 315 -3.46 13.32 -35.11
N ALA A 316 -4.19 14.37 -35.48
CA ALA A 316 -4.92 15.21 -34.55
C ALA A 316 -6.35 14.69 -34.38
N TYR A 317 -6.71 14.45 -33.12
CA TYR A 317 -8.02 13.96 -32.73
C TYR A 317 -8.74 15.05 -31.93
N ARG A 318 -10.01 15.30 -32.25
CA ARG A 318 -10.85 16.17 -31.44
C ARG A 318 -11.46 15.36 -30.31
N VAL A 319 -11.13 15.74 -29.09
CA VAL A 319 -11.68 15.15 -27.85
C VAL A 319 -12.41 16.26 -27.12
N ARG A 320 -13.74 16.19 -27.10
CA ARG A 320 -14.60 17.29 -26.62
C ARG A 320 -14.25 18.58 -27.38
N ASP A 321 -13.87 19.65 -26.69
CA ASP A 321 -13.52 20.94 -27.29
C ASP A 321 -12.02 21.13 -27.59
N THR A 322 -11.20 20.09 -27.39
CA THR A 322 -9.74 20.19 -27.53
C THR A 322 -9.22 19.32 -28.67
N LEU A 323 -8.26 19.84 -29.44
CA LEU A 323 -7.49 19.08 -30.43
C LEU A 323 -6.22 18.52 -29.79
N ILE A 324 -6.08 17.20 -29.82
CA ILE A 324 -4.93 16.48 -29.27
C ILE A 324 -4.22 15.72 -30.38
N ALA A 325 -2.94 16.02 -30.59
CA ALA A 325 -2.11 15.29 -31.54
C ALA A 325 -1.52 14.04 -30.87
N LEU A 326 -1.82 12.86 -31.42
CA LEU A 326 -1.29 11.57 -30.97
C LEU A 326 -0.50 10.91 -32.10
N ARG A 327 0.66 10.34 -31.74
CA ARG A 327 1.41 9.46 -32.63
C ARG A 327 0.68 8.13 -32.80
N LYS A 328 1.00 7.36 -33.84
CA LYS A 328 0.29 6.10 -34.13
C LYS A 328 0.40 5.08 -32.99
N ASN A 329 1.57 4.97 -32.36
CA ASN A 329 1.76 4.11 -31.19
C ASN A 329 0.86 4.52 -30.00
N GLN A 330 0.60 5.82 -29.84
CA GLN A 330 -0.27 6.37 -28.79
C GLN A 330 -1.75 6.16 -29.11
N ALA A 331 -2.15 6.45 -30.34
CA ALA A 331 -3.53 6.24 -30.78
C ALA A 331 -3.90 4.73 -30.81
N GLY A 332 -2.94 3.86 -31.11
CA GLY A 332 -3.10 2.40 -31.05
C GLY A 332 -3.38 1.84 -29.64
N MET A 333 -3.26 2.67 -28.61
CA MET A 333 -3.55 2.30 -27.22
C MET A 333 -4.97 2.67 -26.76
N ILE A 334 -5.76 3.33 -27.62
CA ILE A 334 -7.12 3.77 -27.31
C ILE A 334 -8.08 2.92 -28.15
N LEU A 335 -8.89 2.09 -27.50
CA LEU A 335 -9.82 1.18 -28.15
C LEU A 335 -11.14 1.91 -28.41
N VAL A 336 -11.64 1.82 -29.63
CA VAL A 336 -12.83 2.55 -30.09
C VAL A 336 -13.80 1.63 -30.82
N GLU A 337 -15.08 1.99 -30.78
CA GLU A 337 -16.08 1.54 -31.76
C GLU A 337 -16.31 2.67 -32.76
N ARG A 338 -16.35 2.36 -34.05
CA ARG A 338 -16.74 3.34 -35.08
C ARG A 338 -18.17 3.79 -34.84
N VAL A 339 -18.39 5.10 -34.93
CA VAL A 339 -19.73 5.69 -34.84
C VAL A 339 -20.06 6.21 -36.23
N GLU A 340 -21.23 5.85 -36.77
CA GLU A 340 -21.74 6.48 -37.99
C GLU A 340 -22.04 7.95 -37.68
N GLY A 341 -21.31 8.84 -38.37
CA GLY A 341 -21.42 10.29 -38.27
C GLY A 341 -22.43 10.89 -39.22
#